data_AF-A0AAN8FII8-F1
#
_entry.id   AF-A0AAN8FII8-F1
#
_cell.length_a   1.000
_cell.length_b   1.000
_cell.length_c   1.000
_cell.angle_alpha   90.00
_cell.angle_beta   90.00
_cell.angle_gamma   90.00
#
_symmetry.space_group_name_H-M   'P 1'
#
loop_
_entity.id
_entity.type
_entity.pdbx_description
1 polymer ?
#
loop_
_entity_poly.entity_id
_entity_poly.type
_entity_poly.pdbx_seq_one_letter_code
_entity_poly.pdbx_strand_id
1 'polypeptide(L)'
;MCSARRCLIQCVVNTAASSPYCIQEAQQLIYNVPLLSGAYFILGSSKPGEGSVIVRNTTSVQFERKLFDGDNDWFLLQTNYDPDKDPLFIDDRRDPGNACMRKLGQNRTSAEGLYQVLKSKPLLNKTTVHTVIMSVTKNIYQTFIQTCPNPCWAF
;
A
#
# COMPACT_ATOMS: atom_id res chain seq x y z
N MET A 1 19.86 -11.50 -15.91
CA MET A 1 20.62 -10.31 -15.45
C MET A 1 19.68 -9.13 -15.41
N CYS A 2 19.18 -8.74 -14.22
CA CYS A 2 18.41 -7.51 -14.08
C CYS A 2 19.41 -6.37 -13.85
N SER A 3 19.62 -5.53 -14.87
CA SER A 3 20.59 -4.43 -14.82
C SER A 3 20.05 -3.29 -13.96
N ALA A 4 20.59 -3.14 -12.76
CA ALA A 4 20.34 -2.00 -11.88
C ALA A 4 20.74 -0.68 -12.59
N ARG A 5 19.76 0.18 -12.88
CA ARG A 5 20.01 1.59 -13.19
C ARG A 5 19.07 2.47 -12.38
N ARG A 6 19.65 3.10 -11.35
CA ARG A 6 19.25 4.35 -10.66
C ARG A 6 17.87 4.34 -10.00
N CYS A 7 17.84 4.03 -8.69
CA CYS A 7 16.73 4.38 -7.80
C CYS A 7 16.73 5.88 -7.51
N LEU A 8 15.76 6.60 -8.06
CA LEU A 8 15.31 7.90 -7.56
C LEU A 8 14.24 7.62 -6.50
N ILE A 9 14.50 8.05 -5.26
CA ILE A 9 13.60 7.88 -4.12
C ILE A 9 12.59 9.04 -4.16
N GLN A 10 11.34 8.74 -4.51
CA GLN A 10 10.18 9.62 -4.29
C GLN A 10 9.01 8.76 -3.81
N CYS A 11 8.23 9.29 -2.87
CA CYS A 11 7.09 8.71 -2.18
C CYS A 11 6.23 7.74 -3.03
N VAL A 12 5.89 6.59 -2.43
CA VAL A 12 5.27 5.39 -3.04
C VAL A 12 6.27 4.58 -3.87
N VAL A 13 7.13 3.82 -3.20
CA VAL A 13 7.91 2.76 -3.86
C VAL A 13 6.96 1.58 -4.14
N ASN A 14 6.30 1.64 -5.29
CA ASN A 14 5.77 0.46 -5.97
C ASN A 14 6.92 -0.30 -6.62
N THR A 15 7.58 -1.18 -5.88
CA THR A 15 8.40 -2.22 -6.49
C THR A 15 7.55 -3.45 -6.73
N ALA A 16 6.94 -3.53 -7.92
CA ALA A 16 6.43 -4.78 -8.46
C ALA A 16 7.63 -5.66 -8.87
N ALA A 17 8.12 -6.47 -7.93
CA ALA A 17 9.17 -7.44 -8.20
C ALA A 17 8.60 -8.60 -9.03
N SER A 18 9.03 -8.74 -10.29
CA SER A 18 8.55 -9.78 -11.21
C SER A 18 9.16 -11.17 -10.96
N SER A 19 10.07 -11.30 -10.00
CA SER A 19 10.77 -12.54 -9.63
C SER A 19 10.96 -12.60 -8.12
N PRO A 20 10.91 -13.78 -7.47
CA PRO A 20 11.14 -13.90 -6.02
C PRO A 20 12.44 -13.23 -5.60
N TYR A 21 13.54 -13.49 -6.31
CA TYR A 21 14.83 -12.88 -6.03
C TYR A 21 14.77 -11.35 -5.92
N CYS A 22 13.85 -10.69 -6.65
CA CYS A 22 13.68 -9.23 -6.62
C CYS A 22 12.86 -8.74 -5.42
N ILE A 23 11.92 -9.51 -4.85
CA ILE A 23 11.18 -9.06 -3.66
C ILE A 23 12.08 -9.07 -2.42
N GLN A 24 12.89 -10.12 -2.23
CA GLN A 24 13.83 -10.17 -1.11
C GLN A 24 14.92 -9.10 -1.25
N GLU A 25 15.44 -8.87 -2.45
CA GLU A 25 16.37 -7.77 -2.71
C GLU A 25 15.74 -6.40 -2.40
N ALA A 26 14.50 -6.15 -2.83
CA ALA A 26 13.78 -4.92 -2.52
C ALA A 26 13.56 -4.75 -1.01
N GLN A 27 13.21 -5.83 -0.30
CA GLN A 27 13.09 -5.83 1.16
C GLN A 27 14.43 -5.51 1.83
N GLN A 28 15.54 -6.13 1.39
CA GLN A 28 16.87 -5.83 1.95
C GLN A 28 17.29 -4.38 1.73
N LEU A 29 16.97 -3.79 0.57
CA LEU A 29 17.18 -2.36 0.34
C LEU A 29 16.32 -1.53 1.31
N ILE A 30 15.04 -1.88 1.43
CA ILE A 30 14.10 -1.19 2.33
C ILE A 30 14.44 -1.40 3.79
N TYR A 31 15.16 -2.45 4.20
CA TYR A 31 15.56 -2.61 5.60
C TYR A 31 16.84 -1.84 5.92
N ASN A 32 17.81 -1.87 5.01
CA ASN A 32 19.18 -1.50 5.35
C ASN A 32 19.59 -0.10 4.88
N VAL A 33 18.93 0.47 3.86
CA VAL A 33 19.30 1.79 3.35
C VAL A 33 18.85 2.88 4.33
N PRO A 34 19.75 3.76 4.81
CA PRO A 34 19.37 4.91 5.63
C PRO A 34 18.46 5.86 4.87
N LEU A 35 17.45 6.39 5.55
CA LEU A 35 16.47 7.34 5.02
C LEU A 35 16.64 8.71 5.71
N LEU A 36 16.26 9.77 5.00
CA LEU A 36 16.23 11.12 5.56
C LEU A 36 15.11 11.31 6.60
N SER A 37 14.03 10.52 6.49
CA SER A 37 12.86 10.56 7.37
C SER A 37 12.24 9.17 7.50
N GLY A 38 11.30 9.02 8.44
CA GLY A 38 10.45 7.83 8.50
C GLY A 38 9.56 7.69 7.26
N ALA A 39 9.20 6.45 6.93
CA ALA A 39 8.39 6.11 5.76
C ALA A 39 7.64 4.79 5.93
N TYR A 40 6.53 4.66 5.20
CA TYR A 40 5.77 3.42 5.07
C TYR A 40 6.01 2.84 3.68
N PHE A 41 6.50 1.60 3.62
CA PHE A 41 6.67 0.86 2.38
C PHE A 41 5.61 -0.24 2.31
N ILE A 42 4.86 -0.28 1.20
CA ILE A 42 3.89 -1.34 0.93
C ILE A 42 4.45 -2.15 -0.24
N LEU A 43 4.76 -3.41 0.03
CA LEU A 43 5.34 -4.33 -0.93
C LEU A 43 4.36 -5.45 -1.24
N GLY A 44 4.29 -5.84 -2.51
CA GLY A 44 3.58 -7.02 -2.98
C GLY A 44 4.37 -7.69 -4.09
N SER A 45 4.33 -9.02 -4.12
CA SER A 45 5.02 -9.82 -5.13
C SER A 45 4.03 -10.57 -6.03
N SER A 46 4.55 -11.35 -6.99
CA SER A 46 3.75 -12.26 -7.82
C SER A 46 3.33 -13.55 -7.12
N LYS A 47 3.87 -13.85 -5.94
CA LYS A 47 3.61 -15.09 -5.21
C LYS A 47 2.51 -14.91 -4.14
N PRO A 48 1.63 -15.91 -3.96
CA PRO A 48 0.64 -15.87 -2.88
C PRO A 48 1.30 -15.69 -1.51
N GLY A 49 0.73 -14.82 -0.67
CA GLY A 49 1.21 -14.53 0.68
C GLY A 49 2.44 -13.63 0.77
N GLU A 50 3.08 -13.31 -0.34
CA GLU A 50 4.20 -12.36 -0.36
C GLU A 50 3.69 -10.92 -0.52
N GLY A 51 3.31 -10.32 0.59
CA GLY A 51 3.06 -8.89 0.70
C GLY A 51 3.31 -8.40 2.12
N SER A 52 3.84 -7.19 2.26
CA SER A 52 4.13 -6.62 3.57
C SER A 52 3.98 -5.10 3.62
N VAL A 53 3.65 -4.59 4.79
CA VAL A 53 3.74 -3.18 5.17
C VAL A 53 4.94 -3.06 6.11
N ILE A 54 5.93 -2.27 5.72
CA ILE A 54 7.16 -2.04 6.47
C ILE A 54 7.18 -0.58 6.92
N VAL A 55 7.21 -0.36 8.23
CA VAL A 55 7.36 0.95 8.86
C VAL A 55 8.84 1.17 9.13
N ARG A 56 9.43 2.19 8.52
CA ARG A 56 10.84 2.57 8.69
C ARG A 56 10.95 3.87 9.46
N ASN A 57 11.95 3.96 10.33
CA ASN A 57 12.54 5.24 10.71
C ASN A 57 13.78 5.52 9.82
N THR A 58 14.63 6.46 10.20
CA THR A 58 15.82 6.84 9.42
C THR A 58 16.86 5.74 9.26
N THR A 59 16.95 4.77 10.17
CA THR A 59 18.04 3.77 10.17
C THR A 59 17.59 2.33 10.34
N SER A 60 16.38 2.08 10.80
CA SER A 60 15.88 0.74 11.14
C SER A 60 14.42 0.53 10.79
N VAL A 61 14.03 -0.74 10.74
CA VAL A 61 12.63 -1.17 10.69
C VAL A 61 12.05 -1.05 12.08
N GLN A 62 10.93 -0.34 12.18
CA GLN A 62 10.18 -0.19 13.44
C GLN A 62 9.10 -1.25 13.57
N PHE A 63 8.47 -1.60 12.46
CA PHE A 63 7.40 -2.58 12.41
C PHE A 63 7.33 -3.17 11.00
N GLU A 64 7.02 -4.45 10.91
CA GLU A 64 6.62 -5.10 9.66
C GLU A 64 5.40 -5.96 9.93
N ARG A 65 4.39 -5.87 9.07
CA ARG A 65 3.27 -6.81 9.01
C ARG A 65 3.21 -7.41 7.63
N LYS A 66 3.13 -8.73 7.56
CA LYS A 66 3.00 -9.51 6.33
C LYS A 66 1.58 -10.00 6.16
N LEU A 67 1.21 -10.29 4.93
CA LEU A 67 -0.04 -10.99 4.64
C LEU A 67 -0.06 -12.31 5.40
N PHE A 68 -1.22 -12.63 5.99
CA PHE A 68 -1.42 -13.85 6.77
C PHE A 68 -0.60 -13.95 8.07
N ASP A 69 -0.10 -12.84 8.62
CA ASP A 69 0.50 -12.82 9.97
C ASP A 69 -0.54 -13.04 11.10
N GLY A 70 -1.83 -13.00 10.80
CA GLY A 70 -2.93 -13.29 11.73
C GLY A 70 -4.14 -13.95 11.08
N ASP A 71 -5.15 -14.29 11.88
CA ASP A 71 -6.35 -15.01 11.42
C ASP A 71 -7.14 -14.19 10.38
N ASN A 72 -7.36 -14.79 9.19
CA ASN A 72 -8.09 -14.20 8.07
C ASN A 72 -7.51 -12.87 7.52
N ASP A 73 -6.19 -12.68 7.65
CA ASP A 73 -5.49 -11.46 7.20
C ASP A 73 -5.10 -11.48 5.71
N TRP A 74 -6.12 -11.60 4.84
CA TRP A 74 -5.93 -11.72 3.38
C TRP A 74 -5.64 -10.39 2.66
N PHE A 75 -5.60 -9.27 3.38
CA PHE A 75 -5.22 -7.97 2.85
C PHE A 75 -4.45 -7.15 3.90
N LEU A 76 -3.59 -6.25 3.43
CA LEU A 76 -2.96 -5.23 4.27
C LEU A 76 -3.46 -3.86 3.84
N LEU A 77 -3.68 -2.96 4.80
CA LEU A 77 -4.07 -1.59 4.55
C LEU A 77 -3.20 -0.65 5.39
N GLN A 78 -2.56 0.31 4.74
CA GLN A 78 -1.72 1.31 5.37
C GLN A 78 -2.13 2.71 4.88
N THR A 79 -2.27 3.64 5.81
CA THR A 79 -2.48 5.07 5.51
C THR A 79 -1.21 5.86 5.91
N ASN A 80 -1.34 6.84 6.80
CA ASN A 80 -0.27 7.74 7.22
C ASN A 80 0.05 7.67 8.71
N TYR A 81 -0.52 6.68 9.41
CA TYR A 81 -0.33 6.46 10.84
C TYR A 81 0.24 5.07 11.09
N ASP A 82 1.00 4.92 12.19
CA ASP A 82 1.57 3.63 12.55
C ASP A 82 0.47 2.59 12.80
N PRO A 83 0.62 1.33 12.34
CA PRO A 83 -0.40 0.30 12.48
C PRO A 83 -0.81 -0.01 13.92
N ASP A 84 0.10 0.18 14.89
CA ASP A 84 -0.07 -0.08 16.31
C ASP A 84 -0.64 1.13 17.10
N LYS A 85 -0.90 2.24 16.42
CA LYS A 85 -1.46 3.46 17.01
C LYS A 85 -2.82 3.80 16.40
N ASP A 86 -3.63 4.53 17.15
CA ASP A 86 -4.88 5.07 16.64
C ASP A 86 -4.61 6.14 15.56
N PRO A 87 -5.44 6.22 14.51
CA PRO A 87 -5.33 7.28 13.53
C PRO A 87 -5.73 8.61 14.17
N LEU A 88 -5.32 9.72 13.56
CA LEU A 88 -5.78 11.02 14.03
C LEU A 88 -7.30 11.13 13.84
N PHE A 89 -8.02 11.58 14.87
CA PHE A 89 -9.50 11.56 14.86
C PHE A 89 -10.15 12.36 13.71
N ILE A 90 -9.44 13.32 13.10
CA ILE A 90 -9.90 14.08 11.93
C ILE A 90 -9.51 13.45 10.58
N ASP A 91 -8.61 12.49 10.56
CA ASP A 91 -8.15 11.75 9.37
C ASP A 91 -8.10 10.25 9.67
N ASP A 92 -9.28 9.64 9.78
CA ASP A 92 -9.40 8.20 9.81
C ASP A 92 -9.93 7.65 8.48
N ARG A 93 -8.98 7.36 7.58
CA ARG A 93 -9.22 6.57 6.36
C ARG A 93 -9.00 5.08 6.57
N ARG A 94 -8.36 4.69 7.68
CA ARG A 94 -7.93 3.32 7.93
C ARG A 94 -9.12 2.44 8.28
N ASP A 95 -9.96 2.86 9.21
CA ASP A 95 -11.08 2.03 9.67
C ASP A 95 -12.20 1.91 8.63
N PRO A 96 -12.62 3.00 7.94
CA PRO A 96 -13.53 2.88 6.80
C PRO A 96 -12.94 2.01 5.68
N GLY A 97 -11.63 2.11 5.42
CA GLY A 97 -10.96 1.32 4.40
C GLY A 97 -10.95 -0.17 4.72
N ASN A 98 -10.62 -0.50 5.96
CA ASN A 98 -10.70 -1.86 6.49
C ASN A 98 -12.13 -2.40 6.41
N ALA A 99 -13.14 -1.60 6.78
CA ALA A 99 -14.54 -1.98 6.68
C ALA A 99 -14.96 -2.24 5.22
N CYS A 100 -14.54 -1.40 4.28
CA CYS A 100 -14.79 -1.58 2.85
C CYS A 100 -14.11 -2.84 2.30
N MET A 101 -12.86 -3.13 2.69
CA MET A 101 -12.16 -4.36 2.29
C MET A 101 -12.83 -5.62 2.85
N ARG A 102 -13.20 -5.63 4.14
CA ARG A 102 -13.97 -6.74 4.75
C ARG A 102 -15.31 -6.94 4.06
N LYS A 103 -16.02 -5.84 3.75
CA LYS A 103 -17.29 -5.89 3.02
C LYS A 103 -17.12 -6.39 1.60
N LEU A 104 -16.04 -6.01 0.90
CA LEU A 104 -15.71 -6.52 -0.42
C LEU A 104 -15.48 -8.04 -0.36
N GLY A 105 -14.65 -8.49 0.59
CA GLY A 105 -14.29 -9.89 0.76
C GLY A 105 -13.32 -10.39 -0.32
N GLN A 106 -12.58 -11.46 0.01
CA GLN A 106 -11.51 -12.00 -0.82
C GLN A 106 -11.99 -12.43 -2.23
N ASN A 107 -13.19 -13.01 -2.32
CA ASN A 107 -13.75 -13.49 -3.60
C ASN A 107 -14.02 -12.39 -4.62
N ARG A 108 -14.08 -11.12 -4.19
CA ARG A 108 -14.35 -9.96 -5.06
C ARG A 108 -13.16 -9.01 -5.15
N THR A 109 -11.96 -9.46 -4.77
CA THR A 109 -10.72 -8.69 -4.91
C THR A 109 -10.25 -8.65 -6.37
N SER A 110 -10.98 -7.90 -7.19
CA SER A 110 -10.61 -7.57 -8.58
C SER A 110 -10.11 -6.12 -8.66
N ALA A 111 -9.60 -5.72 -9.83
CA ALA A 111 -9.21 -4.33 -10.06
C ALA A 111 -10.39 -3.38 -9.84
N GLU A 112 -11.57 -3.75 -10.32
CA GLU A 112 -12.81 -3.00 -10.15
C GLU A 112 -13.23 -2.96 -8.68
N GLY A 113 -13.17 -4.09 -7.97
CA GLY A 113 -13.50 -4.16 -6.54
C GLY A 113 -12.61 -3.25 -5.70
N LEU A 114 -11.29 -3.29 -5.94
CA LEU A 114 -10.33 -2.41 -5.28
C LEU A 114 -10.54 -0.94 -5.64
N TYR A 115 -10.86 -0.65 -6.91
CA TYR A 115 -11.21 0.71 -7.34
C TYR A 115 -12.41 1.25 -6.54
N GLN A 116 -13.47 0.45 -6.37
CA GLN A 116 -14.65 0.87 -5.60
C GLN A 116 -14.33 1.13 -4.13
N VAL A 117 -13.45 0.32 -3.52
CA VAL A 117 -12.96 0.59 -2.16
C VAL A 117 -12.24 1.94 -2.12
N LEU A 118 -11.28 2.18 -3.01
CA LEU A 118 -10.49 3.43 -3.04
C LEU A 118 -11.33 4.66 -3.42
N LYS A 119 -12.46 4.47 -4.12
CA LYS A 119 -13.39 5.55 -4.48
C LYS A 119 -14.41 5.87 -3.39
N SER A 120 -14.49 5.05 -2.34
CA SER A 120 -15.37 5.30 -1.19
C SER A 120 -14.84 6.45 -0.34
N LYS A 121 -15.73 7.28 0.22
CA LYS A 121 -15.33 8.35 1.15
C LYS A 121 -15.21 7.77 2.56
N PRO A 122 -14.19 8.13 3.37
CA PRO A 122 -13.23 9.21 3.14
C PRO A 122 -11.92 8.80 2.42
N LEU A 123 -11.78 7.56 1.94
CA LEU A 123 -10.56 7.12 1.22
C LEU A 123 -10.31 7.98 -0.02
N LEU A 124 -11.37 8.27 -0.77
CA LEU A 124 -11.41 9.35 -1.73
C LEU A 124 -11.76 10.66 -1.02
N ASN A 125 -10.86 11.63 -1.12
CA ASN A 125 -10.96 12.93 -0.47
C ASN A 125 -10.44 14.05 -1.41
N LYS A 126 -10.39 15.29 -0.91
CA LYS A 126 -9.93 16.45 -1.69
C LYS A 126 -8.45 16.42 -2.06
N THR A 127 -7.61 15.75 -1.27
CA THR A 127 -6.16 15.63 -1.55
C THR A 127 -5.83 14.45 -2.47
N THR A 128 -6.82 13.62 -2.81
CA THR A 128 -6.63 12.50 -3.73
C THR A 128 -6.41 13.00 -5.16
N VAL A 129 -5.16 12.94 -5.64
CA VAL A 129 -4.79 13.34 -7.01
C VAL A 129 -5.11 12.25 -8.03
N HIS A 130 -4.76 11.01 -7.71
CA HIS A 130 -4.95 9.86 -8.59
C HIS A 130 -5.05 8.56 -7.79
N THR A 131 -5.64 7.55 -8.40
CA THR A 131 -5.71 6.17 -7.89
C THR A 131 -4.95 5.26 -8.82
N VAL A 132 -4.06 4.44 -8.27
CA VAL A 132 -3.31 3.42 -9.03
C VAL A 132 -3.76 2.03 -8.61
N ILE A 133 -4.00 1.16 -9.59
CA ILE A 133 -4.30 -0.26 -9.38
C ILE A 133 -3.30 -1.08 -10.14
N MET A 134 -2.72 -2.06 -9.46
CA MET A 134 -1.67 -2.91 -10.01
C MET A 134 -1.91 -4.38 -9.75
N SER A 135 -1.44 -5.22 -10.65
CA SER A 135 -1.32 -6.65 -10.46
C SER A 135 -0.10 -7.15 -11.20
N VAL A 136 0.87 -7.71 -10.45
CA VAL A 136 2.12 -8.24 -11.01
C VAL A 136 1.83 -9.43 -11.92
N THR A 137 0.98 -10.36 -11.48
CA THR A 137 0.66 -11.60 -12.21
C THR A 137 -0.24 -11.37 -13.42
N LYS A 138 -1.14 -10.38 -13.37
CA LYS A 138 -2.05 -10.04 -14.48
C LYS A 138 -1.49 -8.96 -15.40
N ASN A 139 -0.28 -8.45 -15.13
CA ASN A 139 0.33 -7.34 -15.84
C ASN A 139 -0.59 -6.10 -15.94
N ILE A 140 -1.24 -5.76 -14.83
CA ILE A 140 -2.12 -4.59 -14.74
C ILE A 140 -1.33 -3.47 -14.09
N TYR A 141 -1.32 -2.30 -14.74
CA TYR A 141 -0.89 -1.04 -14.16
C TYR A 141 -1.82 0.05 -14.72
N GLN A 142 -2.77 0.50 -13.90
CA GLN A 142 -3.78 1.48 -14.29
C GLN A 142 -3.75 2.65 -13.34
N THR A 143 -3.80 3.87 -13.88
CA THR A 143 -3.87 5.11 -13.11
C THR A 143 -5.09 5.90 -13.53
N PHE A 144 -5.82 6.42 -12.56
CA PHE A 144 -7.04 7.20 -12.75
C PHE A 144 -6.88 8.52 -12.03
N ILE A 145 -6.95 9.64 -12.74
CA ILE A 145 -7.02 10.97 -12.11
C ILE A 145 -8.33 11.03 -11.33
N GLN A 146 -8.25 11.51 -10.08
CA GLN A 146 -9.40 11.58 -9.20
C GLN A 146 -9.87 13.02 -9.01
N THR A 147 -11.17 13.14 -8.79
CA THR A 147 -11.78 14.37 -8.31
C THR A 147 -12.82 14.01 -7.27
N CYS A 148 -12.95 14.83 -6.23
CA CYS A 148 -13.93 14.60 -5.18
C CYS A 148 -14.88 15.81 -5.07
N PRO A 149 -16.03 15.80 -5.78
CA PRO A 149 -16.98 16.90 -5.72
C PRO A 149 -17.62 17.01 -4.35
N ASN A 150 -18.07 18.23 -4.00
CA ASN A 150 -18.73 18.49 -2.72
C ASN A 150 -20.07 17.73 -2.61
N PRO A 151 -20.43 17.22 -1.42
CA PRO A 151 -19.66 17.25 -0.17
C PRO A 151 -18.52 16.24 -0.16
N CYS A 152 -17.31 16.64 0.21
CA CYS A 152 -16.15 15.75 0.32
C CYS A 152 -15.17 16.22 1.38
N TRP A 153 -14.61 15.27 2.14
CA TRP A 153 -13.68 15.55 3.22
C TRP A 153 -12.33 16.03 2.69
N ALA A 154 -11.63 16.83 3.50
CA ALA A 154 -10.39 17.48 3.08
C ALA A 154 -9.23 16.50 2.91
N PHE A 155 -9.08 15.50 3.78
CA PHE A 155 -7.93 14.60 3.84
C PHE A 155 -8.29 13.12 3.86
#